data_AF-A0A535W267-F1
#
_entry.id   AF-A0A535W267-F1
#
_cell.length_a   1.000
_cell.length_b   1.000
_cell.length_c   1.000
_cell.angle_alpha   90.00
_cell.angle_beta   90.00
_cell.angle_gamma   90.00
#
_symmetry.space_group_name_H-M   'P 1'
#
loop_
_entity.id
_entity.type
_entity.pdbx_description
1 polymer ?
#
loop_
_entity_poly.entity_id
_entity_poly.type
_entity_poly.pdbx_seq_one_letter_code
_entity_poly.pdbx_strand_id
1 'polypeptide(L)'
;MFGGITIADSRAVMLMLENKRLAIYYFPVKDVRLDLLVPTSYTSSHAGKGEASFYSVKVGDRRAEKAAWRYLEPERADLKDYVGFYWDKMDAWFEEDDEVFVHPRDPYHRVDVLHSSRHVKVVVGGAVVAETNRPSLLFETGLPTRYYIPKLDARLDLLTPTTSSTRCPYKGKAAYWSVNVDGKEFKDIVWSYPAPIPECPKIENLLCFYDEKVDAVYVDGELQARPVTPWS
;
A
#
# COMPACT_ATOMS: atom_id res chain seq x y z
N MET A 1 9.61 -15.50 -0.79
CA MET A 1 11.08 -15.68 -0.87
C MET A 1 11.76 -15.28 0.42
N PHE A 2 12.87 -15.92 0.80
CA PHE A 2 13.77 -15.46 1.86
C PHE A 2 15.19 -15.97 1.61
N GLY A 3 16.20 -15.13 1.81
CA GLY A 3 17.60 -15.52 1.59
C GLY A 3 17.92 -15.88 0.13
N GLY A 4 17.18 -15.33 -0.84
CA GLY A 4 17.29 -15.70 -2.26
C GLY A 4 16.67 -17.06 -2.61
N ILE A 5 15.98 -17.72 -1.67
CA ILE A 5 15.37 -19.04 -1.86
C ILE A 5 13.84 -18.95 -1.77
N THR A 6 13.17 -19.76 -2.59
CA THR A 6 11.73 -19.97 -2.53
C THR A 6 11.35 -20.79 -1.30
N ILE A 7 10.62 -20.18 -0.37
CA ILE A 7 10.17 -20.82 0.87
C ILE A 7 8.83 -21.52 0.68
N ALA A 8 7.95 -20.93 -0.12
CA ALA A 8 6.64 -21.46 -0.47
C ALA A 8 6.32 -21.09 -1.92
N ASP A 9 5.72 -22.03 -2.65
CA ASP A 9 5.27 -21.85 -4.04
C ASP A 9 4.01 -22.71 -4.22
N SER A 10 2.88 -22.07 -4.46
CA SER A 10 1.58 -22.74 -4.44
C SER A 10 0.57 -22.10 -5.39
N ARG A 11 -0.25 -22.96 -6.00
CA ARG A 11 -1.45 -22.58 -6.77
C ARG A 11 -2.74 -22.75 -5.96
N ALA A 12 -2.64 -23.14 -4.70
CA ALA A 12 -3.75 -23.43 -3.80
C ALA A 12 -3.64 -22.59 -2.51
N VAL A 13 -3.14 -21.35 -2.65
CA VAL A 13 -3.05 -20.39 -1.54
C VAL A 13 -4.46 -20.01 -1.09
N MET A 14 -4.70 -20.11 0.21
CA MET A 14 -5.91 -19.60 0.83
C MET A 14 -5.68 -18.14 1.22
N LEU A 15 -6.54 -17.26 0.69
CA LEU A 15 -6.60 -15.87 1.10
C LEU A 15 -7.55 -15.72 2.29
N MET A 16 -7.01 -15.41 3.46
CA MET A 16 -7.82 -15.15 4.65
C MET A 16 -8.05 -13.64 4.80
N LEU A 17 -9.31 -13.23 4.72
CA LEU A 17 -9.76 -11.87 4.98
C LEU A 17 -10.39 -11.79 6.37
N GLU A 18 -9.93 -10.83 7.18
CA GLU A 18 -10.50 -10.55 8.49
C GLU A 18 -10.87 -9.07 8.58
N ASN A 19 -12.00 -8.79 9.24
CA ASN A 19 -12.46 -7.42 9.39
C ASN A 19 -11.39 -6.54 10.06
N LYS A 20 -11.11 -5.38 9.47
CA LYS A 20 -10.10 -4.39 9.92
C LYS A 20 -8.67 -4.94 9.99
N ARG A 21 -8.35 -6.00 9.24
CA ARG A 21 -6.99 -6.54 9.13
C ARG A 21 -6.60 -6.69 7.68
N LEU A 22 -5.30 -6.62 7.42
CA LEU A 22 -4.75 -6.97 6.13
C LEU A 22 -5.02 -8.45 5.83
N ALA A 23 -5.16 -8.75 4.55
CA ALA A 23 -5.26 -10.12 4.08
C ALA A 23 -4.04 -10.94 4.52
N ILE A 24 -4.20 -12.25 4.63
CA ILE A 24 -3.09 -13.17 4.91
C ILE A 24 -3.11 -14.30 3.88
N TYR A 25 -1.94 -14.58 3.30
CA TYR A 25 -1.73 -15.78 2.49
C TYR A 25 -1.40 -16.96 3.39
N TYR A 26 -2.25 -17.98 3.34
CA TYR A 26 -2.00 -19.28 3.92
C TYR A 26 -1.60 -20.24 2.81
N PHE A 27 -0.39 -20.79 2.89
CA PHE A 27 0.14 -21.76 1.94
C PHE A 27 -0.13 -23.18 2.44
N PRO A 28 -0.60 -24.11 1.59
CA PRO A 28 -0.68 -25.52 1.97
C PRO A 28 0.68 -26.01 2.42
N VAL A 29 0.73 -26.77 3.50
CA VAL A 29 1.98 -27.28 4.09
C VAL A 29 2.83 -28.05 3.08
N LYS A 30 2.19 -28.79 2.17
CA LYS A 30 2.86 -29.55 1.09
C LYS A 30 3.64 -28.68 0.10
N ASP A 31 3.30 -27.40 0.01
CA ASP A 31 3.85 -26.43 -0.93
C ASP A 31 4.90 -25.53 -0.24
N VAL A 32 5.22 -25.81 1.03
CA VAL A 32 6.18 -25.06 1.86
C VAL A 32 7.42 -25.92 2.12
N ARG A 33 8.60 -25.32 1.98
CA ARG A 33 9.89 -25.91 2.38
C ARG A 33 10.02 -25.96 3.90
N LEU A 34 9.36 -26.93 4.52
CA LEU A 34 9.38 -27.13 5.97
C LEU A 34 10.77 -27.39 6.54
N ASP A 35 11.69 -27.91 5.74
CA ASP A 35 13.11 -28.10 6.10
C ASP A 35 13.83 -26.78 6.43
N LEU A 36 13.28 -25.65 5.95
CA LEU A 36 13.79 -24.29 6.22
C LEU A 36 13.07 -23.62 7.40
N LEU A 37 12.06 -24.27 8.00
CA LEU A 37 11.34 -23.77 9.16
C LEU A 37 11.89 -24.39 10.45
N VAL A 38 12.42 -23.54 11.33
CA VAL A 38 12.93 -23.94 12.65
C VAL A 38 11.85 -23.68 13.70
N PRO A 39 11.37 -24.70 14.42
CA PRO A 39 10.39 -24.53 15.49
C PRO A 39 10.88 -23.56 16.56
N THR A 40 9.95 -22.82 17.16
CA THR A 40 10.20 -22.00 18.34
C THR A 40 9.32 -22.45 19.50
N SER A 41 9.66 -22.06 20.73
CA SER A 41 8.78 -22.26 21.89
C SER A 41 7.64 -21.25 21.99
N TYR A 42 7.56 -20.28 21.06
CA TYR A 42 6.56 -19.23 21.11
C TYR A 42 5.24 -19.69 20.49
N THR A 43 4.17 -19.50 21.25
CA THR A 43 2.79 -19.69 20.78
C THR A 43 1.95 -18.42 21.01
N SER A 44 0.83 -18.32 20.31
CA SER A 44 -0.15 -17.25 20.53
C SER A 44 -1.57 -17.76 20.30
N SER A 45 -2.49 -17.41 21.19
CA SER A 45 -3.90 -17.79 21.06
C SER A 45 -4.66 -16.75 20.25
N HIS A 46 -5.48 -17.22 19.30
CA HIS A 46 -6.32 -16.39 18.45
C HIS A 46 -7.76 -16.90 18.46
N ALA A 47 -8.67 -16.05 18.92
CA ALA A 47 -10.09 -16.37 18.97
C ALA A 47 -10.62 -16.81 17.60
N GLY A 48 -11.32 -17.96 17.55
CA GLY A 48 -11.89 -18.51 16.32
C GLY A 48 -10.89 -19.22 15.42
N LYS A 49 -9.62 -19.37 15.84
CA LYS A 49 -8.58 -20.07 15.08
C LYS A 49 -7.82 -21.10 15.93
N GLY A 50 -7.71 -20.87 17.24
CA GLY A 50 -6.96 -21.71 18.16
C GLY A 50 -5.55 -21.18 18.44
N GLU A 51 -4.67 -22.07 18.90
CA GLU A 51 -3.29 -21.73 19.24
C GLU A 51 -2.36 -21.83 18.01
N ALA A 52 -1.70 -20.71 17.68
CA ALA A 52 -0.67 -20.64 16.65
C ALA A 52 0.69 -21.04 17.24
N SER A 53 1.36 -22.00 16.62
CA SER A 53 2.76 -22.36 16.85
C SER A 53 3.67 -21.62 15.86
N PHE A 54 4.72 -20.96 16.34
CA PHE A 54 5.59 -20.13 15.49
C PHE A 54 6.91 -20.80 15.12
N TYR A 55 7.39 -20.47 13.93
CA TYR A 55 8.60 -20.97 13.32
C TYR A 55 9.45 -19.80 12.84
N SER A 56 10.76 -19.97 12.91
CA SER A 56 11.71 -19.05 12.27
C SER A 56 12.10 -19.60 10.90
N VAL A 57 12.20 -18.75 9.89
CA VAL A 57 12.70 -19.16 8.57
C VAL A 57 14.21 -19.02 8.58
N LYS A 58 14.94 -20.08 8.20
CA LYS A 58 16.41 -20.07 8.14
C LYS A 58 16.91 -20.51 6.77
N VAL A 59 17.76 -19.69 6.16
CA VAL A 59 18.42 -19.98 4.87
C VAL A 59 19.89 -19.57 4.98
N GLY A 60 20.79 -20.56 4.94
CA GLY A 60 22.21 -20.34 5.24
C GLY A 60 22.38 -19.70 6.62
N ASP A 61 23.09 -18.57 6.67
CA ASP A 61 23.31 -17.78 7.89
C ASP A 61 22.19 -16.77 8.18
N ARG A 62 21.26 -16.56 7.24
CA ARG A 62 20.13 -15.64 7.45
C ARG A 62 19.01 -16.33 8.20
N ARG A 63 18.40 -15.59 9.13
CA ARG A 63 17.28 -16.07 9.94
C ARG A 63 16.25 -14.97 10.15
N ALA A 64 14.99 -15.27 9.88
CA ALA A 64 13.85 -14.43 10.23
C ALA A 64 13.13 -15.05 11.43
N GLU A 65 13.31 -14.45 12.60
CA GLU A 65 12.71 -14.93 13.85
C GLU A 65 11.18 -14.80 13.82
N LYS A 66 10.51 -15.90 14.20
CA LYS A 66 9.04 -16.00 14.29
C LYS A 66 8.35 -15.49 13.02
N ALA A 67 8.86 -15.86 11.85
CA ALA A 67 8.38 -15.40 10.56
C ALA A 67 7.20 -16.20 10.00
N ALA A 68 7.04 -17.45 10.44
CA ALA A 68 5.95 -18.33 10.04
C ALA A 68 5.13 -18.79 11.25
N TRP A 69 3.87 -19.16 11.02
CA TRP A 69 3.05 -19.84 12.02
C TRP A 69 2.15 -20.89 11.40
N ARG A 70 1.73 -21.84 12.25
CA ARG A 70 0.76 -22.89 11.92
C ARG A 70 -0.20 -23.08 13.08
N TYR A 71 -1.45 -23.42 12.77
CA TYR A 71 -2.39 -23.92 13.76
C TYR A 71 -2.39 -25.45 13.66
N LEU A 72 -1.78 -26.14 14.63
CA LEU A 72 -1.63 -27.60 14.59
C LEU A 72 -2.94 -28.31 14.94
N GLU A 73 -3.69 -27.74 15.89
CA GLU A 73 -5.04 -28.16 16.26
C GLU A 73 -5.96 -26.92 16.24
N PRO A 74 -6.34 -26.45 15.04
CA PRO A 74 -7.15 -25.24 14.92
C PRO A 74 -8.61 -25.49 15.35
N GLU A 75 -9.26 -24.44 15.85
CA GLU A 75 -10.72 -24.41 16.00
C GLU A 75 -11.43 -24.47 14.62
N ARG A 76 -10.72 -24.03 13.58
CA ARG A 76 -11.15 -24.01 12.18
C ARG A 76 -10.40 -25.06 11.37
N ALA A 77 -11.10 -26.14 10.99
CA ALA A 77 -10.50 -27.28 10.31
C ALA A 77 -9.79 -26.90 8.99
N ASP A 78 -10.24 -25.85 8.31
CA ASP A 78 -9.65 -25.36 7.06
C ASP A 78 -8.26 -24.70 7.24
N LEU A 79 -7.82 -24.44 8.47
CA LEU A 79 -6.48 -23.91 8.77
C LEU A 79 -5.41 -24.99 9.06
N LYS A 80 -5.80 -26.26 9.27
CA LYS A 80 -4.92 -27.30 9.86
C LYS A 80 -3.67 -27.57 9.02
N ASP A 81 -3.85 -27.65 7.72
CA ASP A 81 -2.79 -28.02 6.76
C ASP A 81 -2.18 -26.81 6.06
N TYR A 82 -2.17 -25.65 6.75
CA TYR A 82 -1.66 -24.40 6.19
C TYR A 82 -0.57 -23.74 7.05
N VAL A 83 0.24 -22.91 6.40
CA VAL A 83 1.29 -22.08 7.00
C VAL A 83 1.05 -20.63 6.61
N GLY A 84 0.99 -19.73 7.60
CA GLY A 84 1.01 -18.29 7.38
C GLY A 84 2.42 -17.73 7.57
N PHE A 85 2.73 -16.61 6.91
CA PHE A 85 3.98 -15.89 7.10
C PHE A 85 3.73 -14.40 7.35
N TYR A 86 4.58 -13.78 8.16
CA TYR A 86 4.56 -12.34 8.34
C TYR A 86 5.21 -11.67 7.13
N TRP A 87 4.46 -10.80 6.47
CA TRP A 87 4.85 -10.19 5.21
C TRP A 87 6.21 -9.47 5.28
N ASP A 88 6.39 -8.65 6.31
CA ASP A 88 7.55 -7.81 6.57
C ASP A 88 8.81 -8.57 7.00
N LYS A 89 8.68 -9.87 7.28
CA LYS A 89 9.79 -10.75 7.65
C LYS A 89 10.34 -11.55 6.47
N MET A 90 9.67 -11.51 5.33
CA MET A 90 10.08 -12.18 4.11
C MET A 90 10.66 -11.17 3.12
N ASP A 91 11.53 -11.62 2.22
CA ASP A 91 12.28 -10.71 1.33
C ASP A 91 11.44 -10.23 0.14
N ALA A 92 10.62 -11.12 -0.42
CA ALA A 92 9.80 -10.84 -1.59
C ALA A 92 8.60 -11.79 -1.69
N TRP A 93 7.55 -11.30 -2.32
CA TRP A 93 6.27 -11.96 -2.52
C TRP A 93 5.83 -11.76 -3.96
N PHE A 94 5.20 -12.78 -4.54
CA PHE A 94 4.78 -12.78 -5.93
C PHE A 94 3.35 -13.32 -6.03
N GLU A 95 2.54 -12.68 -6.86
CA GLU A 95 1.28 -13.21 -7.38
C GLU A 95 1.52 -13.51 -8.86
N GLU A 96 1.48 -14.79 -9.24
CA GLU A 96 2.00 -15.24 -10.53
C GLU A 96 3.47 -14.75 -10.69
N ASP A 97 3.77 -13.97 -11.74
CA ASP A 97 5.11 -13.42 -12.00
C ASP A 97 5.31 -11.98 -11.46
N ASP A 98 4.26 -11.36 -10.91
CA ASP A 98 4.30 -9.96 -10.47
C ASP A 98 4.65 -9.85 -8.98
N GLU A 99 5.66 -9.03 -8.66
CA GLU A 99 6.02 -8.76 -7.27
C GLU A 99 4.91 -7.98 -6.57
N VAL A 100 4.42 -8.52 -5.46
CA VAL A 100 3.56 -7.80 -4.51
C VAL A 100 4.40 -7.32 -3.34
N PHE A 101 4.17 -6.09 -2.91
CA PHE A 101 5.03 -5.43 -1.92
C PHE A 101 4.20 -4.65 -0.91
N VAL A 102 4.85 -4.28 0.20
CA VAL A 102 4.22 -3.62 1.38
C VAL A 102 3.28 -4.56 2.13
N HIS A 103 2.25 -5.10 1.50
CA HIS A 103 1.31 -6.07 2.07
C HIS A 103 0.52 -6.79 0.95
N PRO A 104 -0.15 -7.92 1.23
CA PRO A 104 -0.97 -8.60 0.22
C PRO A 104 -2.14 -7.72 -0.23
N ARG A 105 -2.52 -7.85 -1.50
CA ARG A 105 -3.65 -7.11 -2.07
C ARG A 105 -4.96 -7.75 -1.61
N ASP A 106 -5.95 -6.93 -1.28
CA ASP A 106 -7.31 -7.37 -1.04
C ASP A 106 -8.08 -7.35 -2.38
N PRO A 107 -8.62 -8.48 -2.86
CA PRO A 107 -9.34 -8.55 -4.14
C PRO A 107 -10.61 -7.71 -4.19
N TYR A 108 -11.11 -7.25 -3.03
CA TYR A 108 -12.26 -6.35 -2.94
C TYR A 108 -11.86 -4.88 -2.77
N HIS A 109 -10.57 -4.60 -2.57
CA HIS A 109 -10.06 -3.23 -2.60
C HIS A 109 -10.02 -2.73 -4.03
N ARG A 110 -10.70 -1.62 -4.31
CA ARG A 110 -10.74 -1.04 -5.65
C ARG A 110 -10.02 0.29 -5.68
N VAL A 111 -9.36 0.53 -6.81
CA VAL A 111 -8.81 1.82 -7.19
C VAL A 111 -9.34 2.14 -8.58
N ASP A 112 -10.32 3.04 -8.64
CA ASP A 112 -10.94 3.49 -9.87
C ASP A 112 -10.43 4.89 -10.23
N VAL A 113 -9.98 5.08 -11.47
CA VAL A 113 -9.48 6.38 -11.95
C VAL A 113 -10.26 6.83 -13.18
N LEU A 114 -10.91 7.98 -13.05
CA LEU A 114 -11.75 8.58 -14.09
C LEU A 114 -11.18 9.93 -14.53
N HIS A 115 -10.99 10.12 -15.83
CA HIS A 115 -10.75 11.46 -16.37
C HIS A 115 -12.00 12.31 -16.20
N SER A 116 -11.81 13.58 -15.88
CA SER A 116 -12.90 14.52 -15.70
C SER A 116 -12.59 15.85 -16.37
N SER A 117 -13.65 16.61 -16.65
CA SER A 117 -13.58 17.99 -17.12
C SER A 117 -13.93 19.00 -16.02
N ARG A 118 -14.09 18.54 -14.77
CA ARG A 118 -14.36 19.42 -13.62
C ARG A 118 -13.16 20.33 -13.36
N HIS A 119 -13.44 21.54 -12.94
CA HIS A 119 -12.42 22.52 -12.60
C HIS A 119 -11.90 22.27 -11.18
N VAL A 120 -10.63 21.90 -11.03
CA VAL A 120 -10.00 21.67 -9.72
C VAL A 120 -8.95 22.73 -9.46
N LYS A 121 -9.02 23.39 -8.30
CA LYS A 121 -8.06 24.42 -7.85
C LYS A 121 -7.54 24.10 -6.45
N VAL A 122 -6.22 24.12 -6.27
CA VAL A 122 -5.53 23.85 -4.99
C VAL A 122 -4.82 25.10 -4.52
N VAL A 123 -5.03 25.48 -3.25
CA VAL A 123 -4.46 26.67 -2.61
C VAL A 123 -3.56 26.26 -1.44
N VAL A 124 -2.34 26.79 -1.39
CA VAL A 124 -1.37 26.58 -0.32
C VAL A 124 -0.66 27.88 0.00
N GLY A 125 -0.57 28.24 1.29
CA GLY A 125 0.00 29.51 1.71
C GLY A 125 -0.71 30.72 1.12
N GLY A 126 -2.01 30.63 0.82
CA GLY A 126 -2.78 31.65 0.12
C GLY A 126 -2.56 31.75 -1.40
N ALA A 127 -1.61 31.00 -1.97
CA ALA A 127 -1.33 31.00 -3.41
C ALA A 127 -2.02 29.81 -4.12
N VAL A 128 -2.51 30.03 -5.34
CA VAL A 128 -2.96 28.92 -6.21
C VAL A 128 -1.73 28.19 -6.74
N VAL A 129 -1.55 26.94 -6.31
CA VAL A 129 -0.38 26.12 -6.67
C VAL A 129 -0.67 25.14 -7.81
N ALA A 130 -1.94 24.81 -8.03
CA ALA A 130 -2.39 23.99 -9.15
C ALA A 130 -3.84 24.32 -9.51
N GLU A 131 -4.15 24.36 -10.80
CA GLU A 131 -5.50 24.65 -11.31
C GLU A 131 -5.70 24.00 -12.67
N THR A 132 -6.69 23.11 -12.80
CA THR A 132 -6.90 22.29 -14.00
C THR A 132 -8.38 22.11 -14.35
N ASN A 133 -8.67 21.95 -15.64
CA ASN A 133 -9.97 21.51 -16.18
C ASN A 133 -9.91 20.09 -16.76
N ARG A 134 -8.85 19.34 -16.45
CA ARG A 134 -8.61 17.98 -16.95
C ARG A 134 -8.02 17.06 -15.87
N PRO A 135 -8.57 17.03 -14.64
CA PRO A 135 -8.05 16.17 -13.59
C PRO A 135 -8.38 14.69 -13.85
N SER A 136 -7.57 13.81 -13.26
CA SER A 136 -7.92 12.41 -13.04
C SER A 136 -8.41 12.25 -11.60
N LEU A 137 -9.67 11.84 -11.43
CA LEU A 137 -10.27 11.60 -10.12
C LEU A 137 -10.03 10.15 -9.74
N LEU A 138 -9.33 9.93 -8.64
CA LEU A 138 -9.07 8.61 -8.07
C LEU A 138 -10.02 8.35 -6.91
N PHE A 139 -10.73 7.24 -7.00
CA PHE A 139 -11.61 6.69 -5.97
C PHE A 139 -10.98 5.42 -5.43
N GLU A 140 -10.77 5.36 -4.13
CA GLU A 140 -10.16 4.20 -3.48
C GLU A 140 -11.01 3.74 -2.31
N THR A 141 -11.18 2.42 -2.16
CA THR A 141 -12.04 1.83 -1.13
C THR A 141 -11.71 2.42 0.26
N GLY A 142 -12.69 3.10 0.86
CA GLY A 142 -12.59 3.66 2.21
C GLY A 142 -11.77 4.95 2.34
N LEU A 143 -11.31 5.55 1.24
CA LEU A 143 -10.51 6.78 1.24
C LEU A 143 -11.23 7.94 0.53
N PRO A 144 -10.91 9.20 0.87
CA PRO A 144 -11.44 10.36 0.15
C PRO A 144 -10.98 10.36 -1.32
N THR A 145 -11.79 10.96 -2.19
CA THR A 145 -11.42 11.20 -3.59
C THR A 145 -10.12 11.99 -3.65
N ARG A 146 -9.20 11.55 -4.50
CA ARG A 146 -7.94 12.26 -4.77
C ARG A 146 -7.95 12.84 -6.18
N TYR A 147 -7.51 14.08 -6.32
CA TYR A 147 -7.47 14.79 -7.58
C TYR A 147 -6.04 14.81 -8.11
N TYR A 148 -5.79 14.00 -9.14
CA TYR A 148 -4.52 13.98 -9.84
C TYR A 148 -4.53 15.01 -10.98
N ILE A 149 -3.56 15.91 -10.94
CA ILE A 149 -3.46 17.10 -11.78
C ILE A 149 -2.25 16.95 -12.72
N PRO A 150 -2.38 17.24 -14.03
CA PRO A 150 -1.22 17.28 -14.93
C PRO A 150 -0.17 18.27 -14.44
N LYS A 151 1.11 17.90 -14.52
CA LYS A 151 2.24 18.78 -14.13
C LYS A 151 2.23 20.14 -14.84
N LEU A 152 1.70 20.19 -16.08
CA LEU A 152 1.56 21.42 -16.87
C LEU A 152 0.53 22.41 -16.29
N ASP A 153 -0.38 21.92 -15.45
CA ASP A 153 -1.44 22.70 -14.82
C ASP A 153 -1.09 23.03 -13.35
N ALA A 154 0.17 22.84 -12.97
CA ALA A 154 0.71 23.15 -11.65
C ALA A 154 1.86 24.16 -11.76
N ARG A 155 1.99 25.00 -10.72
CA ARG A 155 3.10 25.94 -10.54
C ARG A 155 4.35 25.19 -10.10
N LEU A 156 5.01 24.51 -11.05
CA LEU A 156 6.23 23.73 -10.78
C LEU A 156 7.38 24.59 -10.22
N ASP A 157 7.37 25.90 -10.47
CA ASP A 157 8.31 26.87 -9.88
C ASP A 157 8.17 26.99 -8.35
N LEU A 158 7.01 26.62 -7.80
CA LEU A 158 6.75 26.57 -6.36
C LEU A 158 7.02 25.18 -5.76
N LEU A 159 7.34 24.18 -6.58
CA LEU A 159 7.52 22.79 -6.15
C LEU A 159 9.00 22.40 -6.12
N THR A 160 9.42 21.78 -5.02
CA THR A 160 10.78 21.26 -4.87
C THR A 160 10.73 19.76 -4.62
N PRO A 161 11.32 18.91 -5.49
CA PRO A 161 11.33 17.47 -5.27
C PRO A 161 12.12 17.14 -4.01
N THR A 162 11.66 16.14 -3.26
CA THR A 162 12.33 15.65 -2.05
C THR A 162 12.88 14.25 -2.28
N THR A 163 13.71 13.77 -1.35
CA THR A 163 14.17 12.38 -1.35
C THR A 163 13.14 11.42 -0.74
N SER A 164 12.01 11.94 -0.24
CA SER A 164 10.94 11.14 0.37
C SER A 164 10.27 10.26 -0.68
N SER A 165 10.00 9.01 -0.32
CA SER A 165 9.23 8.08 -1.14
C SER A 165 8.46 7.10 -0.28
N THR A 166 7.32 6.64 -0.79
CA THR A 166 6.49 5.60 -0.17
C THR A 166 6.14 4.55 -1.22
N ARG A 167 5.70 3.37 -0.77
CA ARG A 167 5.19 2.31 -1.65
C ARG A 167 3.75 2.00 -1.26
N CYS A 168 2.91 1.79 -2.26
CA CYS A 168 1.53 1.33 -2.11
C CYS A 168 1.32 0.09 -2.99
N PRO A 169 0.77 -1.03 -2.46
CA PRO A 169 0.58 -2.26 -3.24
C PRO A 169 -0.37 -2.09 -4.43
N TYR A 170 -1.22 -1.05 -4.40
CA TYR A 170 -2.25 -0.78 -5.41
C TYR A 170 -1.89 0.34 -6.39
N LYS A 171 -0.79 1.07 -6.16
CA LYS A 171 -0.44 2.25 -6.97
C LYS A 171 1.02 2.30 -7.39
N GLY A 172 1.93 1.63 -6.69
CA GLY A 172 3.37 1.68 -7.00
C GLY A 172 4.18 2.50 -6.00
N LYS A 173 5.31 3.02 -6.46
CA LYS A 173 6.20 3.87 -5.66
C LYS A 173 5.86 5.35 -5.89
N ALA A 174 5.54 6.06 -4.82
CA ALA A 174 5.30 7.49 -4.85
C ALA A 174 6.62 8.25 -4.64
N ALA A 175 6.77 9.36 -5.36
CA ALA A 175 7.76 10.41 -5.09
C ALA A 175 7.04 11.62 -4.49
N TYR A 176 7.76 12.48 -3.78
CA TYR A 176 7.20 13.62 -3.06
C TYR A 176 7.86 14.96 -3.44
N TRP A 177 7.09 16.03 -3.26
CA TRP A 177 7.54 17.41 -3.42
C TRP A 177 7.07 18.25 -2.23
N SER A 178 7.90 19.19 -1.81
CA SER A 178 7.51 20.31 -0.96
C SER A 178 6.95 21.45 -1.82
N VAL A 179 6.03 22.24 -1.25
CA VAL A 179 5.59 23.52 -1.82
C VAL A 179 6.29 24.65 -1.09
N ASN A 180 6.83 25.64 -1.81
CA ASN A 180 7.44 26.84 -1.27
C ASN A 180 6.65 28.07 -1.73
N VAL A 181 6.04 28.79 -0.78
CA VAL A 181 5.28 30.01 -1.05
C VAL A 181 5.77 31.10 -0.10
N ASP A 182 6.21 32.23 -0.65
CA ASP A 182 6.72 33.39 0.11
C ASP A 182 7.77 33.04 1.17
N GLY A 183 8.67 32.10 0.85
CA GLY A 183 9.74 31.63 1.74
C GLY A 183 9.29 30.64 2.82
N LYS A 184 8.01 30.27 2.87
CA LYS A 184 7.50 29.21 3.74
C LYS A 184 7.44 27.88 2.99
N GLU A 185 8.12 26.87 3.53
CA GLU A 185 8.04 25.51 3.05
C GLU A 185 6.85 24.75 3.66
N PHE A 186 6.12 24.04 2.81
CA PHE A 186 5.13 23.03 3.16
C PHE A 186 5.66 21.67 2.70
N LYS A 187 6.28 20.95 3.63
CA LYS A 187 7.06 19.76 3.32
C LYS A 187 6.21 18.56 2.92
N ASP A 188 6.61 17.88 1.85
CA ASP A 188 6.03 16.59 1.38
C ASP A 188 4.49 16.60 1.27
N ILE A 189 3.89 17.74 0.90
CA ILE A 189 2.43 17.87 0.78
C ILE A 189 1.91 17.46 -0.62
N VAL A 190 2.81 17.19 -1.56
CA VAL A 190 2.49 16.75 -2.92
C VAL A 190 3.16 15.42 -3.18
N TRP A 191 2.46 14.51 -3.84
CA TRP A 191 3.03 13.27 -4.34
C TRP A 191 2.67 13.01 -5.81
N SER A 192 3.37 12.07 -6.41
CA SER A 192 3.15 11.57 -7.76
C SER A 192 3.59 10.12 -7.82
N TYR A 193 3.02 9.37 -8.77
CA TYR A 193 3.51 8.05 -9.14
C TYR A 193 4.20 8.18 -10.51
N PRO A 194 5.54 8.31 -10.59
CA PRO A 194 6.23 8.45 -11.87
C PRO A 194 6.13 7.22 -12.76
N ALA A 195 6.00 6.05 -12.14
CA ALA A 195 5.79 4.76 -12.77
C ALA A 195 4.87 3.93 -11.84
N PRO A 196 3.54 4.11 -11.95
CA PRO A 196 2.60 3.31 -11.16
C PRO A 196 2.62 1.84 -11.62
N ILE A 197 1.98 0.96 -10.86
CA ILE A 197 1.78 -0.42 -11.28
C ILE A 197 0.84 -0.50 -12.50
N PRO A 198 0.91 -1.57 -13.33
CA PRO A 198 0.09 -1.72 -14.53
C PRO A 198 -1.42 -1.60 -14.33
N GLU A 199 -1.91 -1.86 -13.12
CA GLU A 199 -3.32 -1.78 -12.75
C GLU A 199 -3.79 -0.33 -12.48
N CYS A 200 -2.88 0.64 -12.32
CA CYS A 200 -3.21 2.04 -12.06
C CYS A 200 -2.48 3.03 -12.99
N PRO A 201 -2.51 2.87 -14.33
CA PRO A 201 -1.68 3.65 -15.24
C PRO A 201 -2.16 5.10 -15.39
N LYS A 202 -3.44 5.38 -15.14
CA LYS A 202 -4.07 6.70 -15.39
C LYS A 202 -3.58 7.82 -14.47
N ILE A 203 -2.83 7.51 -13.41
CA ILE A 203 -2.20 8.50 -12.52
C ILE A 203 -0.71 8.70 -12.79
N GLU A 204 -0.17 8.04 -13.82
CA GLU A 204 1.25 8.14 -14.16
C GLU A 204 1.66 9.60 -14.36
N ASN A 205 2.73 9.99 -13.64
CA ASN A 205 3.33 11.32 -13.71
C ASN A 205 2.40 12.50 -13.38
N LEU A 206 1.20 12.26 -12.84
CA LEU A 206 0.31 13.31 -12.35
C LEU A 206 0.65 13.69 -10.90
N LEU A 207 0.38 14.94 -10.51
CA LEU A 207 0.57 15.45 -9.15
C LEU A 207 -0.72 15.34 -8.35
N CYS A 208 -0.64 14.95 -7.09
CA CYS A 208 -1.76 15.00 -6.15
C CYS A 208 -1.30 15.68 -4.86
N PHE A 209 -2.20 16.41 -4.24
CA PHE A 209 -1.95 17.16 -3.00
C PHE A 209 -2.69 16.47 -1.85
N TYR A 210 -2.13 16.55 -0.64
CA TYR A 210 -2.88 16.13 0.55
C TYR A 210 -3.91 17.20 0.86
N ASP A 211 -5.17 16.99 0.47
CA ASP A 211 -6.33 17.85 0.78
C ASP A 211 -6.36 18.28 2.25
N GLU A 212 -5.93 17.40 3.15
CA GLU A 212 -5.82 17.60 4.59
C GLU A 212 -4.69 18.54 5.03
N LYS A 213 -3.71 18.82 4.17
CA LYS A 213 -2.52 19.66 4.44
C LYS A 213 -2.45 20.94 3.61
N VAL A 214 -3.45 21.18 2.75
CA VAL A 214 -3.56 22.41 1.96
C VAL A 214 -4.58 23.37 2.58
N ASP A 215 -4.52 24.64 2.20
CA ASP A 215 -5.46 25.64 2.72
C ASP A 215 -6.87 25.38 2.20
N ALA A 216 -6.99 25.09 0.89
CA ALA A 216 -8.26 24.79 0.25
C ALA A 216 -8.09 23.97 -1.03
N VAL A 217 -9.09 23.10 -1.28
CA VAL A 217 -9.34 22.47 -2.58
C VAL A 217 -10.73 22.92 -3.04
N TYR A 218 -10.83 23.42 -4.26
CA TYR A 218 -12.10 23.77 -4.89
C TYR A 218 -12.37 22.84 -6.07
N VAL A 219 -13.61 22.42 -6.22
CA VAL A 219 -14.09 21.68 -7.39
C VAL A 219 -15.29 22.40 -7.97
N ASP A 220 -15.21 22.82 -9.23
CA ASP A 220 -16.21 23.64 -9.91
C ASP A 220 -16.56 24.94 -9.14
N GLY A 221 -15.56 25.49 -8.45
CA GLY A 221 -15.71 26.69 -7.61
C GLY A 221 -16.21 26.42 -6.19
N GLU A 222 -16.65 25.20 -5.88
CA GLU A 222 -17.12 24.81 -4.56
C GLU A 222 -15.97 24.34 -3.66
N LEU A 223 -15.85 24.93 -2.46
CA LEU A 223 -14.87 24.52 -1.47
C LEU A 223 -15.18 23.10 -0.98
N GLN A 224 -14.21 22.21 -1.07
CA GLN A 224 -14.32 20.85 -0.57
C GLN A 224 -14.04 20.78 0.93
N ALA A 225 -14.75 19.89 1.63
CA ALA A 225 -14.48 19.62 3.03
C ALA A 225 -13.09 19.00 3.20
N ARG A 226 -12.33 19.47 4.19
CA ARG A 226 -11.03 18.91 4.53
C ARG A 226 -11.22 17.49 5.12
N PRO A 227 -10.71 16.42 4.47
CA PRO A 227 -10.89 15.07 4.98
C PRO A 227 -10.05 14.84 6.25
N VAL A 228 -10.52 13.94 7.12
CA VAL A 228 -9.73 13.40 8.24
C VAL A 228 -9.21 12.04 7.80
N THR A 229 -7.89 11.91 7.67
CA THR A 229 -7.21 10.72 7.18
C THR A 229 -6.10 10.31 8.16
N PRO A 230 -5.52 9.11 8.03
CA PRO A 230 -4.32 8.73 8.79
C PRO A 230 -3.09 9.62 8.50
N TRP A 231 -3.16 10.50 7.50
CA TRP A 231 -2.08 11.41 7.11
C TRP A 231 -2.35 12.87 7.52
N SER A 232 -3.51 13.17 8.11
CA SER A 232 -3.86 14.48 8.68
C SER A 232 -2.91 14.93 9.79
#